data_AF-A0A5B6UPE7-F1
#
_entry.id   AF-A0A5B6UPE7-F1
#
_cell.length_a   1.000
_cell.length_b   1.000
_cell.length_c   1.000
_cell.angle_alpha   90.00
_cell.angle_beta   90.00
_cell.angle_gamma   90.00
#
_symmetry.space_group_name_H-M   'P 1'
#
loop_
_entity.id
_entity.type
_entity.pdbx_description
1 polymer ?
#
loop_
_entity_poly.entity_id
_entity_poly.type
_entity_poly.pdbx_seq_one_letter_code
_entity_poly.pdbx_strand_id
1 'polypeptide(L)'
;MGNPRGLFDLENHFAFYGAYHSNPINIFIHTLFVWPIFFTSLVLFYFTPTICDLSQSGILPSGFNHVLVFNYGFLFALIYGLFYVILDKKAGSLAALICLACWVGATFLAAHLGYSLAWKIPSCAFAEHDCSFPLIRNYVFSIQVVLAAQLFCWTGQFIGHGVFEKRAPALLDNLVQAFLMAPFFVLLEVLQSLFGYEPYPGFHARVKAKIEAEIKEWKDKKQKKNS
;
A
#
# COMPACT_ATOMS: atom_id res chain seq x y z
N MET A 1 8.08 -14.08 27.19
CA MET A 1 7.95 -15.28 26.32
C MET A 1 7.81 -14.78 24.89
N GLY A 2 8.91 -14.62 24.17
CA GLY A 2 8.90 -14.14 22.78
C GLY A 2 9.27 -15.28 21.85
N ASN A 3 8.29 -15.90 21.22
CA ASN A 3 8.46 -16.54 19.91
C ASN A 3 7.08 -16.82 19.29
N PRO A 4 6.69 -16.08 18.24
CA PRO A 4 5.77 -16.62 17.26
C PRO A 4 6.37 -16.48 15.86
N ARG A 5 7.35 -17.33 15.52
CA ARG A 5 7.74 -17.70 14.15
C ARG A 5 7.91 -16.52 13.18
N GLY A 6 9.08 -15.89 13.18
CA GLY A 6 9.72 -15.21 12.02
C GLY A 6 8.94 -14.10 11.30
N LEU A 7 7.84 -14.43 10.62
CA LEU A 7 7.01 -13.57 9.76
C LEU A 7 5.79 -12.95 10.47
N PHE A 8 5.33 -13.55 11.57
CA PHE A 8 4.14 -13.09 12.31
C PHE A 8 4.50 -12.43 13.64
N ASP A 9 5.77 -12.07 13.82
CA ASP A 9 6.26 -11.41 15.02
C ASP A 9 5.99 -9.91 14.93
N LEU A 10 4.77 -9.52 15.32
CA LEU A 10 4.31 -8.14 15.26
C LEU A 10 5.25 -7.17 15.99
N GLU A 11 5.74 -7.54 17.17
CA GLU A 11 6.64 -6.67 17.96
C GLU A 11 7.95 -6.39 17.21
N ASN A 12 8.59 -7.42 16.68
CA ASN A 12 9.87 -7.27 15.98
C ASN A 12 9.69 -6.50 14.66
N HIS A 13 8.65 -6.81 13.89
CA HIS A 13 8.44 -6.10 12.63
C HIS A 13 8.03 -4.64 12.85
N PHE A 14 7.18 -4.36 13.84
CA PHE A 14 6.79 -2.98 14.14
C PHE A 14 7.95 -2.18 14.74
N ALA A 15 8.81 -2.80 15.55
CA ALA A 15 10.04 -2.18 16.02
C ALA A 15 11.03 -1.86 14.88
N PHE A 16 11.23 -2.79 13.95
CA PHE A 16 12.06 -2.53 12.77
C PHE A 16 11.47 -1.39 11.94
N TYR A 17 10.15 -1.34 11.76
CA TYR A 17 9.49 -0.21 11.12
C TYR A 17 9.80 1.11 11.84
N GLY A 18 9.59 1.18 13.15
CA GLY A 18 9.86 2.40 13.94
C GLY A 18 11.33 2.83 13.93
N ALA A 19 12.28 1.90 13.84
CA ALA A 19 13.71 2.21 13.75
C ALA A 19 14.12 2.88 12.42
N TYR A 20 13.30 2.74 11.37
CA TYR A 20 13.48 3.42 10.08
C TYR A 20 12.62 4.68 9.92
N HIS A 21 11.64 4.89 10.81
CA HIS A 21 10.69 6.01 10.77
C HIS A 21 10.67 6.69 12.13
N SER A 22 11.76 7.40 12.46
CA SER A 22 11.93 8.08 13.73
C SER A 22 11.61 9.57 13.67
N ASN A 23 11.66 10.16 12.46
CA ASN A 23 11.37 11.56 12.23
C ASN A 23 9.86 11.77 12.03
N PRO A 24 9.22 12.71 12.77
CA PRO A 24 7.77 12.92 12.67
C PRO A 24 7.31 13.34 11.27
N ILE A 25 8.15 14.04 10.50
CA ILE A 25 7.82 14.42 9.12
C ILE A 25 7.83 13.19 8.21
N ASN A 26 8.78 12.28 8.41
CA ASN A 26 8.82 11.02 7.65
C ASN A 26 7.61 10.14 7.99
N ILE A 27 7.27 9.98 9.27
CA ILE A 27 6.07 9.27 9.71
C ILE A 27 4.82 9.86 9.06
N PHE A 28 4.70 11.20 9.02
CA PHE A 28 3.57 11.86 8.36
C PHE A 28 3.51 11.59 6.86
N ILE A 29 4.64 11.69 6.15
CA ILE A 29 4.73 11.38 4.70
C ILE A 29 4.30 9.93 4.43
N HIS A 30 4.78 8.97 5.23
CA HIS A 30 4.38 7.57 5.12
C HIS A 30 2.88 7.40 5.40
N THR A 31 2.37 8.03 6.45
CA THR A 31 0.95 7.98 6.80
C THR A 31 0.07 8.50 5.68
N LEU A 32 0.49 9.59 5.04
CA LEU A 32 -0.26 10.25 3.97
C LEU A 32 -0.29 9.42 2.67
N PHE A 33 0.83 8.80 2.28
CA PHE A 33 0.98 8.25 0.93
C PHE A 33 0.90 6.72 0.83
N VAL A 34 1.07 5.96 1.92
CA VAL A 34 1.02 4.49 1.85
C VAL A 34 -0.35 3.96 1.42
N TRP A 35 -1.45 4.50 1.97
CA TRP A 35 -2.80 4.08 1.58
C TRP A 35 -3.20 4.51 0.16
N PRO A 36 -2.87 5.74 -0.31
CA PRO A 36 -3.00 6.08 -1.73
C PRO A 36 -2.20 5.18 -2.68
N ILE A 37 -0.98 4.78 -2.32
CA ILE A 37 -0.19 3.81 -3.09
C ILE A 37 -0.95 2.48 -3.17
N PHE A 38 -1.40 1.94 -2.02
CA PHE A 38 -2.18 0.71 -1.98
C PHE A 38 -3.43 0.78 -2.85
N PHE A 39 -4.20 1.87 -2.73
CA PHE A 39 -5.42 2.08 -3.51
C PHE A 39 -5.16 2.18 -5.02
N THR A 40 -4.17 2.97 -5.42
CA THR A 40 -3.82 3.12 -6.85
C THR A 40 -3.24 1.84 -7.43
N SER A 41 -2.56 1.00 -6.64
CA SER A 41 -2.15 -0.35 -7.06
C SER A 41 -3.36 -1.25 -7.34
N LEU A 42 -4.43 -1.17 -6.54
CA LEU A 42 -5.67 -1.90 -6.80
C LEU A 42 -6.35 -1.42 -8.10
N VAL A 43 -6.33 -0.11 -8.37
CA VAL A 43 -6.82 0.44 -9.64
C VAL A 43 -6.02 -0.12 -10.82
N LEU A 44 -4.70 -0.25 -10.70
CA LEU A 44 -3.87 -0.89 -11.72
C LEU A 44 -4.18 -2.38 -11.87
N PHE A 45 -4.39 -3.10 -10.76
CA PHE A 45 -4.76 -4.52 -10.81
C PHE A 45 -6.16 -4.78 -11.33
N TYR A 46 -7.05 -3.78 -11.35
CA TYR A 46 -8.37 -3.93 -11.96
C TYR A 46 -8.27 -4.40 -13.42
N PHE A 47 -7.21 -3.99 -14.13
CA PHE A 47 -6.98 -4.33 -15.53
C PHE A 47 -6.41 -5.73 -15.76
N THR A 48 -6.25 -6.53 -14.71
CA THR A 48 -5.83 -7.94 -14.83
C THR A 48 -7.01 -8.84 -15.19
N PRO A 49 -6.78 -9.98 -15.88
CA PRO A 49 -7.84 -10.91 -16.23
C PRO A 49 -8.66 -11.32 -15.00
N THR A 50 -9.96 -11.54 -15.21
CA THR A 50 -10.83 -12.08 -14.17
C THR A 50 -10.44 -13.52 -13.86
N ILE A 51 -10.40 -13.85 -12.57
CA ILE A 51 -10.04 -15.20 -12.09
C ILE A 51 -11.31 -16.03 -11.94
N CYS A 52 -12.41 -15.38 -11.54
CA CYS A 52 -13.72 -16.01 -11.42
C CYS A 52 -14.81 -15.02 -11.84
N ASP A 53 -15.68 -15.42 -12.76
CA ASP A 53 -16.84 -14.62 -13.15
C ASP A 53 -18.06 -15.07 -12.33
N LEU A 54 -18.36 -14.35 -11.25
CA LEU A 54 -19.54 -14.57 -10.43
C LEU A 54 -20.73 -13.71 -10.88
N SER A 55 -20.63 -12.94 -11.97
CA SER A 55 -21.72 -12.05 -12.42
C SER A 55 -23.02 -12.79 -12.72
N GLN A 56 -22.93 -14.07 -13.11
CA GLN A 56 -24.06 -14.96 -13.40
C GLN A 56 -24.51 -15.81 -12.19
N SER A 57 -23.81 -15.72 -11.05
CA SER A 57 -24.06 -16.60 -9.90
C SER A 57 -25.33 -16.25 -9.11
N GLY A 58 -25.91 -15.05 -9.31
CA GLY A 58 -27.09 -14.57 -8.59
C GLY A 58 -26.84 -14.26 -7.09
N ILE A 59 -25.59 -14.36 -6.62
CA ILE A 59 -25.22 -14.15 -5.21
C ILE A 59 -25.16 -12.65 -4.86
N LEU A 60 -24.76 -11.81 -5.79
CA LEU A 60 -24.64 -10.37 -5.61
C LEU A 60 -25.83 -9.64 -6.26
N PRO A 61 -26.31 -8.52 -5.67
CA PRO A 61 -27.38 -7.74 -6.27
C PRO A 61 -27.00 -7.29 -7.69
N SER A 62 -27.96 -7.28 -8.62
CA SER A 62 -27.74 -7.02 -10.05
C SER A 62 -26.91 -5.77 -10.36
N GLY A 63 -27.03 -4.72 -9.54
CA GLY A 63 -26.24 -3.49 -9.69
C GLY A 63 -24.75 -3.61 -9.37
N PHE A 64 -24.32 -4.64 -8.62
CA PHE A 64 -22.92 -4.87 -8.25
C PHE A 64 -22.22 -5.93 -9.11
N ASN A 65 -22.98 -6.77 -9.83
CA ASN A 65 -22.46 -7.90 -10.61
C ASN A 65 -21.48 -7.51 -11.71
N HIS A 66 -21.66 -6.31 -12.30
CA HIS A 66 -20.76 -5.80 -13.34
C HIS A 66 -19.60 -4.96 -12.79
N VAL A 67 -19.66 -4.61 -11.50
CA VAL A 67 -18.66 -3.77 -10.86
C VAL A 67 -17.67 -4.65 -10.13
N LEU A 68 -18.10 -5.54 -9.22
CA LEU A 68 -17.18 -6.33 -8.40
C LEU A 68 -16.49 -7.44 -9.19
N VAL A 69 -15.32 -7.10 -9.73
CA VAL A 69 -14.50 -8.02 -10.51
C VAL A 69 -13.54 -8.80 -9.60
N PHE A 70 -13.69 -10.13 -9.57
CA PHE A 70 -12.77 -11.03 -8.88
C PHE A 70 -11.51 -11.28 -9.73
N ASN A 71 -10.56 -10.36 -9.65
CA ASN A 71 -9.27 -10.40 -10.34
C ASN A 71 -8.09 -10.39 -9.35
N TYR A 72 -6.87 -10.11 -9.82
CA TYR A 72 -5.70 -10.01 -8.94
C TYR A 72 -5.82 -8.88 -7.90
N GLY A 73 -6.61 -7.83 -8.16
CA GLY A 73 -6.88 -6.77 -7.17
C GLY A 73 -7.67 -7.31 -5.98
N PHE A 74 -8.66 -8.18 -6.22
CA PHE A 74 -9.39 -8.85 -5.15
C PHE A 74 -8.48 -9.76 -4.33
N LEU A 75 -7.68 -10.61 -4.99
CA LEU A 75 -6.73 -11.49 -4.28
C LEU A 75 -5.71 -10.70 -3.49
N PHE A 76 -5.21 -9.59 -4.04
CA PHE A 76 -4.27 -8.70 -3.36
C PHE A 76 -4.89 -8.14 -2.07
N ALA A 77 -6.11 -7.57 -2.15
CA ALA A 77 -6.82 -7.07 -0.96
C ALA A 77 -7.13 -8.19 0.05
N LEU A 78 -7.51 -9.38 -0.42
CA LEU A 78 -7.81 -10.54 0.42
C LEU A 78 -6.56 -11.03 1.17
N ILE A 79 -5.43 -11.20 0.48
CA ILE A 79 -4.16 -11.64 1.07
C ILE A 79 -3.71 -10.64 2.13
N TYR A 80 -3.74 -9.34 1.82
CA TYR A 80 -3.39 -8.29 2.78
C TYR A 80 -4.33 -8.32 3.99
N GLY A 81 -5.65 -8.36 3.78
CA GLY A 81 -6.62 -8.41 4.86
C GLY A 81 -6.46 -9.63 5.78
N LEU A 82 -6.31 -10.83 5.21
CA LEU A 82 -6.09 -12.06 6.00
C LEU A 82 -4.77 -11.99 6.77
N PHE A 83 -3.70 -11.52 6.13
CA PHE A 83 -2.39 -11.38 6.78
C PHE A 83 -2.47 -10.43 7.99
N TYR A 84 -3.15 -9.29 7.84
CA TYR A 84 -3.31 -8.32 8.93
C TYR A 84 -4.15 -8.86 10.08
N VAL A 85 -5.25 -9.57 9.79
CA VAL A 85 -6.05 -10.25 10.83
C VAL A 85 -5.27 -11.33 11.57
N ILE A 86 -4.26 -11.96 10.93
CA ILE A 86 -3.36 -12.90 11.60
C ILE A 86 -2.41 -12.15 12.55
N LEU A 87 -1.85 -11.00 12.13
CA LEU A 87 -0.93 -10.20 12.95
C LEU A 87 -1.59 -9.64 14.21
N ASP A 88 -2.79 -9.07 14.08
CA ASP A 88 -3.58 -8.56 15.20
C ASP A 88 -5.07 -8.69 14.89
N LYS A 89 -5.86 -9.28 15.79
CA LYS A 89 -7.27 -9.56 15.50
C LYS A 89 -8.13 -8.30 15.40
N LYS A 90 -7.81 -7.22 16.12
CA LYS A 90 -8.67 -6.02 16.17
C LYS A 90 -8.24 -5.00 15.12
N ALA A 91 -7.01 -4.51 15.21
CA ALA A 91 -6.42 -3.60 14.22
C ALA A 91 -6.34 -4.25 12.85
N GLY A 92 -6.04 -5.56 12.78
CA GLY A 92 -6.00 -6.29 11.52
C GLY A 92 -7.38 -6.47 10.89
N SER A 93 -8.45 -6.65 11.68
CA SER A 93 -9.82 -6.66 11.14
C SER A 93 -10.21 -5.29 10.59
N LEU A 94 -9.84 -4.21 11.27
CA LEU A 94 -10.04 -2.86 10.75
C LEU A 94 -9.26 -2.65 9.44
N ALA A 95 -7.99 -3.07 9.40
CA ALA A 95 -7.16 -2.99 8.20
C ALA A 95 -7.77 -3.79 7.04
N ALA A 96 -8.29 -5.00 7.31
CA ALA A 96 -8.95 -5.82 6.31
C ALA A 96 -10.22 -5.15 5.75
N LEU A 97 -11.01 -4.49 6.59
CA LEU A 97 -12.16 -3.71 6.15
C LEU A 97 -11.73 -2.52 5.26
N ILE A 98 -10.65 -1.83 5.61
CA ILE A 98 -10.10 -0.75 4.79
C ILE A 98 -9.58 -1.30 3.45
N CYS A 99 -8.85 -2.42 3.44
CA CYS A 99 -8.39 -3.07 2.22
C CYS A 99 -9.57 -3.47 1.30
N LEU A 100 -10.64 -4.02 1.87
CA LEU A 100 -11.86 -4.35 1.13
C LEU A 100 -12.55 -3.10 0.57
N ALA A 101 -12.69 -2.05 1.38
CA ALA A 101 -13.25 -0.78 0.93
C ALA A 101 -12.41 -0.13 -0.17
N CYS A 102 -11.08 -0.20 -0.08
CA CYS A 102 -10.16 0.24 -1.13
C CYS A 102 -10.36 -0.58 -2.41
N TRP A 103 -10.50 -1.91 -2.33
CA TRP A 103 -10.75 -2.74 -3.50
C TRP A 103 -12.08 -2.39 -4.17
N VAL A 104 -13.17 -2.29 -3.39
CA VAL A 104 -14.48 -1.88 -3.90
C VAL A 104 -14.38 -0.49 -4.56
N GLY A 105 -13.80 0.49 -3.86
CA GLY A 105 -13.63 1.85 -4.38
C GLY A 105 -12.76 1.92 -5.63
N ALA A 106 -11.66 1.17 -5.68
CA ALA A 106 -10.77 1.11 -6.83
C ALA A 106 -11.47 0.49 -8.05
N THR A 107 -12.30 -0.51 -7.80
CA THR A 107 -13.11 -1.20 -8.81
C THR A 107 -14.19 -0.27 -9.37
N PHE A 108 -14.93 0.44 -8.51
CA PHE A 108 -15.88 1.47 -8.95
C PHE A 108 -15.16 2.55 -9.74
N LEU A 109 -14.05 3.10 -9.23
CA LEU A 109 -13.30 4.15 -9.89
C LEU A 109 -12.79 3.69 -11.26
N ALA A 110 -12.19 2.51 -11.35
CA ALA A 110 -11.67 1.97 -12.60
C ALA A 110 -12.77 1.71 -13.63
N ALA A 111 -13.94 1.22 -13.19
CA ALA A 111 -15.10 1.05 -14.06
C ALA A 111 -15.61 2.39 -14.65
N HIS A 112 -15.59 3.48 -13.87
CA HIS A 112 -15.98 4.82 -14.34
C HIS A 112 -14.90 5.49 -15.19
N LEU A 113 -13.62 5.28 -14.88
CA LEU A 113 -12.50 5.82 -15.64
C LEU A 113 -12.40 5.21 -17.04
N GLY A 114 -12.91 3.98 -17.20
CA GLY A 114 -13.04 3.29 -18.49
C GLY A 114 -11.70 2.96 -19.16
N TYR A 115 -11.73 2.08 -20.17
CA TYR A 115 -10.55 1.67 -20.94
C TYR A 115 -10.11 2.61 -22.08
N SER A 116 -8.85 3.07 -22.08
CA SER A 116 -8.09 3.18 -23.33
C SER A 116 -6.70 2.64 -23.08
N LEU A 117 -6.52 1.39 -23.49
CA LEU A 117 -5.21 0.83 -23.79
C LEU A 117 -4.71 1.54 -25.05
N ALA A 118 -4.10 2.71 -24.90
CA ALA A 118 -3.34 3.32 -25.97
C ALA A 118 -1.99 3.76 -25.41
N TRP A 119 -1.09 2.79 -25.27
CA TRP A 119 0.19 3.01 -25.93
C TRP A 119 -0.12 3.04 -27.44
N LYS A 120 -0.60 4.18 -27.95
CA LYS A 120 -0.35 4.48 -29.36
C LYS A 120 1.16 4.68 -29.41
N ILE A 121 1.87 3.62 -29.77
CA ILE A 121 3.18 3.75 -30.40
C ILE A 121 3.00 4.87 -31.44
N PRO A 122 3.85 5.90 -31.52
CA PRO A 122 3.84 6.79 -32.66
C PRO A 122 4.39 5.99 -33.84
N SER A 123 3.55 5.11 -34.38
CA SER A 123 3.76 4.44 -35.65
C SER A 123 2.64 4.92 -36.55
N CYS A 124 3.05 5.56 -37.65
CA CYS A 124 2.23 6.15 -38.71
C CYS A 124 1.65 7.53 -38.32
N ALA A 125 2.09 8.67 -38.86
CA ALA A 125 2.45 8.91 -40.27
C ALA A 125 1.49 8.16 -41.21
N PHE A 126 0.18 8.31 -41.00
CA PHE A 126 -0.79 8.23 -42.08
C PHE A 126 -1.79 9.36 -41.89
N ALA A 127 -1.92 10.13 -42.96
CA ALA A 127 -2.86 11.21 -43.10
C ALA A 127 -4.28 10.69 -42.94
N GLU A 128 -5.15 11.47 -42.30
CA GLU A 128 -6.24 12.18 -42.96
C GLU A 128 -7.20 12.77 -41.93
N HIS A 129 -7.85 13.84 -42.38
CA HIS A 129 -9.01 14.49 -41.83
C HIS A 129 -10.03 13.54 -41.19
N ASP A 130 -10.80 14.07 -40.23
CA ASP A 130 -12.01 13.50 -39.63
C ASP A 130 -11.84 12.33 -38.63
N CYS A 131 -11.74 12.68 -37.34
CA CYS A 131 -12.43 11.90 -36.31
C CYS A 131 -12.71 12.70 -35.04
N SER A 132 -13.90 13.28 -34.96
CA SER A 132 -14.54 13.69 -33.72
C SER A 132 -14.91 12.45 -32.88
N PHE A 133 -13.96 11.94 -32.10
CA PHE A 133 -14.23 10.92 -31.07
C PHE A 133 -13.85 11.45 -29.67
N PRO A 134 -14.70 12.25 -29.02
CA PRO A 134 -14.47 12.71 -27.64
C PRO A 134 -14.38 11.54 -26.64
N LEU A 135 -14.92 10.37 -27.00
CA LEU A 135 -14.90 9.17 -26.17
C LEU A 135 -13.53 8.47 -26.10
N ILE A 136 -12.54 8.76 -26.96
CA ILE A 136 -11.21 8.08 -26.88
C ILE A 136 -10.21 8.92 -26.09
N ARG A 137 -10.38 10.25 -26.08
CA ARG A 137 -9.50 11.21 -25.39
C ARG A 137 -9.61 11.12 -23.86
N ASN A 138 -10.80 10.88 -23.32
CA ASN A 138 -11.04 10.80 -21.87
C ASN A 138 -10.42 9.56 -21.21
N TYR A 139 -10.12 8.53 -21.99
CA TYR A 139 -9.78 7.21 -21.49
C TYR A 139 -8.25 6.96 -21.37
N VAL A 140 -7.43 7.64 -22.19
CA VAL A 140 -5.95 7.59 -22.10
C VAL A 140 -5.43 8.37 -20.89
N PHE A 141 -6.19 9.38 -20.46
CA PHE A 141 -5.85 10.24 -19.34
C PHE A 141 -5.84 9.49 -17.99
N SER A 142 -6.68 8.47 -17.84
CA SER A 142 -6.95 7.79 -16.56
C SER A 142 -5.76 6.99 -16.00
N ILE A 143 -5.09 6.16 -16.81
CA ILE A 143 -3.94 5.36 -16.34
C ILE A 143 -2.72 6.25 -16.10
N GLN A 144 -2.51 7.27 -16.94
CA GLN A 144 -1.42 8.23 -16.77
C GLN A 144 -1.53 8.96 -15.43
N VAL A 145 -2.74 9.36 -15.04
CA VAL A 145 -2.99 9.98 -13.73
C VAL A 145 -2.68 9.01 -12.58
N VAL A 146 -3.08 7.74 -12.69
CA VAL A 146 -2.78 6.72 -11.66
C VAL A 146 -1.28 6.46 -11.54
N LEU A 147 -0.55 6.36 -12.66
CA LEU A 147 0.90 6.19 -12.66
C LEU A 147 1.63 7.43 -12.15
N ALA A 148 1.17 8.63 -12.51
CA ALA A 148 1.70 9.88 -11.98
C ALA A 148 1.48 9.98 -10.45
N ALA A 149 0.30 9.56 -9.97
CA ALA A 149 0.00 9.50 -8.54
C ALA A 149 0.92 8.50 -7.81
N GLN A 150 1.14 7.31 -8.37
CA GLN A 150 2.11 6.33 -7.85
C GLN A 150 3.51 6.94 -7.76
N LEU A 151 4.01 7.51 -8.86
CA LEU A 151 5.34 8.13 -8.90
C LEU A 151 5.49 9.25 -7.87
N PHE A 152 4.48 10.12 -7.76
CA PHE A 152 4.45 11.21 -6.80
C PHE A 152 4.49 10.70 -5.35
N CYS A 153 3.63 9.72 -5.02
CA CYS A 153 3.57 9.16 -3.68
C CYS A 153 4.87 8.44 -3.30
N TRP A 154 5.43 7.61 -4.20
CA TRP A 154 6.71 6.94 -3.99
C TRP A 154 7.87 7.92 -3.85
N THR A 155 7.89 8.99 -4.66
CA THR A 155 8.90 10.06 -4.52
C THR A 155 8.83 10.67 -3.13
N GLY A 156 7.62 10.91 -2.60
CA GLY A 156 7.40 11.30 -1.21
C GLY A 156 8.04 10.33 -0.22
N GLN A 157 7.77 9.02 -0.34
CA GLN A 157 8.37 7.99 0.54
C GLN A 157 9.90 8.03 0.53
N PHE A 158 10.51 8.14 -0.66
CA PHE A 158 11.97 8.20 -0.78
C PHE A 158 12.56 9.50 -0.22
N ILE A 159 11.89 10.64 -0.40
CA ILE A 159 12.27 11.91 0.22
C ILE A 159 12.20 11.79 1.74
N GLY A 160 11.15 11.17 2.27
CA GLY A 160 10.99 10.80 3.68
C GLY A 160 12.26 10.18 4.26
N HIS A 161 12.68 9.05 3.69
CA HIS A 161 13.88 8.35 4.12
C HIS A 161 15.19 9.10 3.82
N GLY A 162 15.36 9.63 2.61
CA GLY A 162 16.61 10.23 2.17
C GLY A 162 16.93 11.55 2.86
N VAL A 163 15.94 12.45 2.97
CA VAL A 163 16.13 13.81 3.49
C VAL A 163 15.94 13.86 5.01
N PHE A 164 14.87 13.24 5.53
CA PHE A 164 14.51 13.39 6.95
C PHE A 164 15.17 12.34 7.84
N GLU A 165 15.19 11.07 7.43
CA GLU A 165 15.87 10.01 8.20
C GLU A 165 17.37 9.96 7.93
N LYS A 166 17.82 10.46 6.76
CA LYS A 166 19.21 10.37 6.28
C LYS A 166 19.72 8.92 6.31
N ARG A 167 18.81 8.00 5.99
CA ARG A 167 19.00 6.55 5.99
C ARG A 167 18.42 5.97 4.71
N ALA A 168 19.03 4.90 4.22
CA ALA A 168 18.46 4.14 3.11
C ALA A 168 17.06 3.60 3.50
N PRO A 169 16.12 3.52 2.54
CA PRO A 169 14.78 3.05 2.82
C PRO A 169 14.78 1.57 3.20
N ALA A 170 13.87 1.19 4.10
CA ALA A 170 13.73 -0.17 4.63
C ALA A 170 13.54 -1.24 3.54
N LEU A 171 13.03 -0.86 2.36
CA LEU A 171 12.86 -1.75 1.20
C LEU A 171 14.15 -2.42 0.71
N LEU A 172 15.31 -1.80 0.95
CA LEU A 172 16.60 -2.38 0.57
C LEU A 172 17.08 -3.44 1.57
N ASP A 173 16.54 -3.44 2.79
CA ASP A 173 16.92 -4.36 3.86
C ASP A 173 15.91 -5.50 4.02
N ASN A 174 14.60 -5.23 3.84
CA ASN A 174 13.54 -6.22 3.91
C ASN A 174 12.36 -5.88 2.98
N LEU A 175 12.40 -6.42 1.76
CA LEU A 175 11.40 -6.18 0.72
C LEU A 175 9.99 -6.62 1.13
N VAL A 176 9.86 -7.81 1.72
CA VAL A 176 8.56 -8.37 2.12
C VAL A 176 7.91 -7.48 3.16
N GLN A 177 8.67 -7.06 4.17
CA GLN A 177 8.15 -6.17 5.20
C GLN A 177 7.79 -4.78 4.64
N ALA A 178 8.62 -4.23 3.75
CA ALA A 178 8.37 -2.92 3.14
C ALA A 178 7.08 -2.89 2.30
N PHE A 179 6.76 -3.95 1.56
CA PHE A 179 5.55 -3.98 0.72
C PHE A 179 4.32 -4.53 1.45
N LEU A 180 4.47 -5.63 2.20
CA LEU A 180 3.34 -6.31 2.83
C LEU A 180 2.90 -5.63 4.12
N MET A 181 3.82 -5.07 4.93
CA MET A 181 3.47 -4.61 6.27
C MET A 181 3.24 -3.09 6.38
N ALA A 182 3.73 -2.31 5.40
CA ALA A 182 3.65 -0.85 5.48
C ALA A 182 2.22 -0.30 5.68
N PRO A 183 1.17 -0.73 4.95
CA PRO A 183 -0.18 -0.22 5.19
C PRO A 183 -0.70 -0.52 6.60
N PHE A 184 -0.40 -1.71 7.12
CA PHE A 184 -0.81 -2.10 8.47
C PHE A 184 -0.06 -1.33 9.55
N PHE A 185 1.25 -1.11 9.41
CA PHE A 185 2.03 -0.36 10.39
C PHE A 185 1.67 1.11 10.43
N VAL A 186 1.39 1.72 9.29
CA VAL A 186 0.84 3.08 9.25
C VAL A 186 -0.51 3.16 9.99
N LEU A 187 -1.40 2.18 9.78
CA LEU A 187 -2.66 2.15 10.52
C LEU A 187 -2.42 1.98 12.02
N LEU A 188 -1.52 1.07 12.42
CA LEU A 188 -1.19 0.82 13.81
C LEU A 188 -0.59 2.06 14.49
N GLU A 189 0.29 2.79 13.80
CA GLU A 189 0.87 4.06 14.26
C GLU A 189 -0.21 5.12 14.50
N VAL A 190 -1.19 5.23 13.60
CA VAL A 190 -2.35 6.13 13.74
C VAL A 190 -3.23 5.70 14.90
N LEU A 191 -3.53 4.40 15.03
CA LEU A 191 -4.35 3.87 16.12
C LEU A 191 -3.69 4.10 17.48
N GLN A 192 -2.40 3.88 17.58
CA GLN A 192 -1.58 4.17 18.75
C GLN A 192 -1.59 5.67 19.08
N SER A 193 -1.31 6.52 18.10
CA SER A 193 -1.16 7.97 18.31
C SER A 193 -2.46 8.69 18.63
N LEU A 194 -3.58 8.28 18.01
CA LEU A 194 -4.88 8.95 18.16
C LEU A 194 -5.77 8.31 19.22
N PHE A 195 -5.69 7.00 19.40
CA PHE A 195 -6.61 6.25 20.26
C PHE A 195 -5.91 5.50 21.41
N GLY A 196 -4.58 5.59 21.51
CA GLY A 196 -3.81 4.83 22.49
C GLY A 196 -3.97 3.31 22.33
N TYR A 197 -4.30 2.85 21.11
CA TYR A 197 -4.55 1.44 20.86
C TYR A 197 -3.30 0.61 21.10
N GLU A 198 -3.43 -0.47 21.88
CA GLU A 198 -2.36 -1.42 22.12
C GLU A 198 -2.81 -2.86 21.79
N PRO A 199 -2.07 -3.58 20.91
CA PRO A 199 -2.36 -4.98 20.58
C PRO A 199 -2.53 -5.88 21.81
N TYR A 200 -1.62 -5.74 22.78
CA TYR A 200 -1.65 -6.43 24.07
C TYR A 200 -0.77 -5.71 25.10
N PRO A 201 -1.05 -5.86 26.41
CA PRO A 201 -0.43 -5.04 27.45
C PRO A 201 1.11 -4.98 27.38
N GLY A 202 1.63 -3.75 27.38
CA GLY A 202 3.07 -3.46 27.39
C GLY A 202 3.78 -3.64 26.05
N PHE A 203 3.03 -3.86 24.95
CA PHE A 203 3.55 -3.90 23.58
C PHE A 203 4.32 -2.62 23.24
N HIS A 204 3.80 -1.44 23.57
CA HIS A 204 4.43 -0.14 23.27
C HIS A 204 5.78 0.00 23.95
N ALA A 205 5.83 -0.34 25.24
CA ALA A 205 7.07 -0.26 26.01
C ALA A 205 8.14 -1.21 25.43
N ARG A 206 7.75 -2.43 25.04
CA ARG A 206 8.66 -3.40 24.43
C ARG A 206 9.13 -2.97 23.03
N VAL A 207 8.21 -2.49 22.19
CA VAL A 207 8.52 -1.98 20.85
C VAL A 207 9.45 -0.77 20.94
N LYS A 208 9.17 0.18 21.82
CA LYS A 208 10.02 1.36 22.03
C LYS A 208 11.44 0.97 22.45
N ALA A 209 11.57 0.04 23.40
CA ALA A 209 12.88 -0.46 23.82
C ALA A 209 13.66 -1.11 22.66
N LYS A 210 12.98 -1.84 21.77
CA LYS A 210 13.58 -2.44 20.56
C LYS A 210 13.99 -1.37 19.54
N ILE A 211 13.14 -0.38 19.28
CA ILE A 211 13.44 0.76 18.38
C ILE A 211 14.70 1.49 18.86
N GLU A 212 14.77 1.82 20.15
CA GLU A 212 15.92 2.51 20.74
C GLU A 212 17.21 1.68 20.61
N ALA A 213 17.14 0.37 20.83
CA ALA A 213 18.26 -0.55 20.67
C ALA A 213 18.75 -0.60 19.20
N GLU A 214 17.84 -0.74 18.24
CA GLU A 214 18.17 -0.80 16.81
C GLU A 214 18.76 0.52 16.28
N ILE A 215 18.19 1.66 16.68
CA ILE A 215 18.72 2.98 16.30
C ILE A 215 20.13 3.17 16.86
N LYS A 216 20.37 2.75 18.11
CA LYS A 216 21.70 2.82 18.73
C LYS A 216 22.70 1.95 17.97
N GLU A 217 22.37 0.70 17.70
CA GLU A 217 23.24 -0.21 16.96
C GLU A 217 23.57 0.34 15.56
N TRP A 218 22.60 0.91 14.86
CA TRP A 218 22.82 1.53 13.55
C TRP A 218 23.78 2.72 13.63
N LYS A 219 23.62 3.61 14.64
CA LYS A 219 24.52 4.75 14.86
C LYS A 219 25.94 4.29 15.16
N ASP A 220 26.11 3.28 16.02
CA ASP A 220 27.42 2.74 16.38
C ASP A 220 28.12 2.11 15.16
N LYS A 221 27.38 1.35 14.32
CA LYS A 221 27.90 0.80 13.05
C LYS A 221 28.33 1.91 12.08
N LYS A 222 27.56 2.99 11.99
CA LYS A 222 27.87 4.14 11.13
C LYS A 222 29.12 4.89 11.59
N GLN A 223 29.29 5.08 12.89
CA GLN A 223 30.50 5.69 13.46
C GLN A 223 31.75 4.84 13.18
N LYS A 224 31.67 3.52 13.40
CA LYS A 224 32.78 2.58 13.11
C LYS A 224 33.19 2.57 11.64
N LYS A 225 32.23 2.74 10.71
CA LYS A 225 32.53 2.80 9.26
C LYS A 225 33.19 4.11 8.83
N ASN A 226 32.95 5.19 9.59
CA ASN A 226 33.49 6.51 9.31
C ASN A 226 34.78 6.83 10.09
N SER A 227 35.22 5.91 10.95
CA SER A 227 36.49 5.99 11.71
C SER A 227 37.56 5.19 10.97
#